data_AF-A0A5C7MI94-F1
#
_entry.id   AF-A0A5C7MI94-F1
#
_cell.length_a   1.000
_cell.length_b   1.000
_cell.length_c   1.000
_cell.angle_alpha   90.00
_cell.angle_beta   90.00
_cell.angle_gamma   90.00
#
_symmetry.space_group_name_H-M   'P 1'
#
loop_
_entity.id
_entity.type
_entity.pdbx_description
1 polymer ?
#
loop_
_entity_poly.entity_id
_entity_poly.type
_entity_poly.pdbx_seq_one_letter_code
_entity_poly.pdbx_strand_id
1 'polypeptide(L)'
;MSSTLISERDIERTVVGDALDHLNAACREIDALSVHALTRTELQEVLSRLNAGEKRLATAQQRLLGRMVATHNVSPPRFDPAEVLARRLRISPAEARRRIAEAGEPPG
;
A
#
# COMPACT_ATOMS: atom_id res chain seq x y z
N MET A 1 -16.34 -24.53 -16.27
CA MET A 1 -16.78 -23.13 -16.17
C MET A 1 -15.74 -22.30 -15.42
N SER A 2 -14.54 -22.16 -15.99
CA SER A 2 -13.38 -21.56 -15.29
C SER A 2 -12.78 -20.36 -16.01
N SER A 3 -13.25 -20.00 -17.21
CA SER A 3 -12.67 -18.91 -18.01
C SER A 3 -13.05 -17.50 -17.52
N THR A 4 -14.22 -17.31 -16.90
CA THR A 4 -14.67 -15.97 -16.48
C THR A 4 -13.94 -15.46 -15.22
N LEU A 5 -13.67 -16.33 -14.25
CA LEU A 5 -13.00 -15.96 -12.99
C LEU A 5 -11.51 -15.66 -13.16
N ILE A 6 -10.87 -16.25 -14.18
CA ILE A 6 -9.49 -15.92 -14.54
C ILE A 6 -9.45 -14.50 -15.14
N SER A 7 -10.45 -14.14 -15.95
CA SER A 7 -10.58 -12.81 -16.56
C SER A 7 -10.73 -11.68 -15.53
N GLU A 8 -11.57 -11.84 -14.50
CA GLU A 8 -11.77 -10.79 -13.49
C GLU A 8 -10.53 -10.56 -12.62
N ARG A 9 -9.84 -11.63 -12.22
CA ARG A 9 -8.56 -11.51 -11.47
C ARG A 9 -7.47 -10.86 -12.28
N ASP A 10 -7.38 -11.19 -13.57
CA ASP A 10 -6.38 -10.60 -14.45
C ASP A 10 -6.65 -9.12 -14.71
N ILE A 11 -7.93 -8.73 -14.83
CA ILE A 11 -8.34 -7.33 -14.90
C ILE A 11 -7.99 -6.60 -13.59
N GLU A 12 -8.36 -7.16 -12.43
CA GLU A 12 -8.06 -6.55 -11.12
C GLU A 12 -6.56 -6.37 -10.92
N ARG A 13 -5.76 -7.39 -11.26
CA ARG A 13 -4.30 -7.34 -11.19
C ARG A 13 -3.71 -6.27 -12.11
N THR A 14 -4.24 -6.12 -13.33
CA THR A 14 -3.78 -5.11 -14.29
C THR A 14 -4.09 -3.72 -13.77
N VAL A 15 -5.32 -3.46 -13.34
CA VAL A 15 -5.75 -2.16 -12.80
C VAL A 15 -4.95 -1.77 -11.57
N VAL A 16 -4.67 -2.72 -10.67
CA VAL A 16 -3.80 -2.46 -9.50
C VAL A 16 -2.36 -2.14 -9.94
N GLY A 17 -1.83 -2.86 -10.94
CA GLY A 17 -0.51 -2.59 -11.52
C GLY A 17 -0.41 -1.17 -12.08
N ASP A 18 -1.34 -0.79 -12.96
CA ASP A 18 -1.39 0.53 -13.59
C ASP A 18 -1.48 1.65 -12.55
N ALA A 19 -2.29 1.47 -11.51
CA ALA A 19 -2.42 2.45 -10.43
C ALA A 19 -1.11 2.63 -9.64
N LEU A 20 -0.36 1.54 -9.39
CA LEU A 20 0.94 1.60 -8.72
C LEU A 20 2.01 2.23 -9.62
N ASP A 21 1.97 1.98 -10.92
CA ASP A 21 2.88 2.61 -11.88
C ASP A 21 2.62 4.12 -11.99
N HIS A 22 1.36 4.54 -11.98
CA HIS A 22 1.01 5.96 -11.90
C HIS A 22 1.48 6.62 -10.59
N LEU A 23 1.36 5.93 -9.45
CA LEU A 23 1.89 6.43 -8.18
C LEU A 23 3.42 6.59 -8.25
N ASN A 24 4.13 5.59 -8.77
CA ASN A 24 5.58 5.64 -8.93
C ASN A 24 6.03 6.78 -9.86
N ALA A 25 5.30 7.01 -10.96
CA ALA A 25 5.56 8.12 -11.87
C ALA A 25 5.39 9.48 -11.16
N ALA A 26 4.28 9.65 -10.43
CA ALA A 26 4.03 10.87 -9.66
C ALA A 26 5.11 11.13 -8.59
N CYS A 27 5.59 10.09 -7.89
CA CYS A 27 6.70 10.23 -6.94
C CYS A 27 7.99 10.71 -7.62
N ARG A 28 8.33 10.15 -8.80
CA ARG A 28 9.50 10.60 -9.58
C ARG A 28 9.37 12.05 -10.04
N GLU A 29 8.18 12.46 -10.44
CA GLU A 29 7.91 13.85 -10.80
C GLU A 29 8.10 14.80 -9.61
N ILE A 30 7.62 14.42 -8.42
CA ILE A 30 7.81 15.17 -7.18
C ILE A 30 9.30 15.29 -6.83
N ASP A 31 10.06 14.19 -6.91
CA ASP A 31 11.51 14.18 -6.64
C ASP A 31 12.31 15.08 -7.60
N ALA A 32 11.79 15.28 -8.82
CA ALA A 32 12.41 16.13 -9.84
C ALA A 32 12.04 17.62 -9.71
N LEU A 33 11.14 18.00 -8.80
CA LEU A 33 10.71 19.39 -8.66
C LEU A 33 11.83 20.28 -8.13
N SER A 34 12.21 21.29 -8.90
CA SER A 34 12.99 22.42 -8.38
C SER A 34 12.05 23.41 -7.70
N VAL A 35 12.11 23.47 -6.37
CA VAL A 35 11.22 24.31 -5.55
C VAL A 35 11.77 25.71 -5.28
N HIS A 36 12.78 26.15 -6.04
CA HIS A 36 13.50 27.41 -5.77
C HIS A 36 12.68 28.68 -6.01
N ALA A 37 11.59 28.58 -6.77
CA ALA A 37 10.71 29.71 -7.07
C ALA A 37 9.48 29.79 -6.15
N LEU A 38 9.23 28.79 -5.30
CA LEU A 38 8.06 28.75 -4.44
C LEU A 38 8.23 29.64 -3.21
N THR A 39 7.18 30.37 -2.86
CA THR A 39 7.08 31.10 -1.60
C THR A 39 6.91 30.13 -0.43
N ARG A 40 7.13 30.63 0.79
CA ARG A 40 6.95 29.84 2.01
C ARG A 40 5.53 29.26 2.14
N THR A 41 4.50 30.02 1.78
CA THR A 41 3.10 29.59 1.87
C THR A 41 2.81 28.46 0.87
N GLU A 42 3.33 28.57 -0.35
CA GLU A 42 3.17 27.52 -1.37
C GLU A 42 3.91 26.24 -0.97
N LEU A 43 5.11 26.36 -0.38
CA LEU A 43 5.83 25.21 0.18
C LEU A 43 5.03 24.51 1.29
N GLN A 44 4.38 25.27 2.17
CA GLN A 44 3.51 24.71 3.22
C GLN A 44 2.30 23.99 2.63
N GLU A 45 1.70 24.52 1.57
CA GLU A 45 0.60 23.88 0.87
C GLU A 45 1.03 22.55 0.24
N VAL A 46 2.19 22.54 -0.44
CA VAL A 46 2.77 21.31 -1.01
C VAL A 46 2.98 20.26 0.07
N LEU A 47 3.61 20.62 1.20
CA LEU A 47 3.81 19.70 2.32
C LEU A 47 2.49 19.16 2.91
N SER A 48 1.47 20.02 3.03
CA SER A 48 0.14 19.60 3.50
C SER A 48 -0.51 18.57 2.55
N ARG A 49 -0.39 18.79 1.24
CA ARG A 49 -0.92 17.88 0.21
C ARG A 49 -0.18 16.54 0.20
N LEU A 50 1.15 16.56 0.36
CA LEU A 50 1.95 15.33 0.47
C LEU A 50 1.55 14.51 1.71
N ASN A 51 1.44 15.15 2.87
CA ASN A 51 1.00 14.49 4.10
C ASN A 51 -0.41 13.89 3.99
N ALA A 52 -1.34 14.57 3.29
CA ALA A 52 -2.65 14.00 3.01
C ALA A 52 -2.57 12.76 2.09
N GLY A 53 -1.67 12.77 1.12
CA GLY A 53 -1.36 11.62 0.26
C GLY A 53 -0.80 10.43 1.04
N GLU A 54 0.18 10.67 1.92
CA GLU A 54 0.78 9.65 2.79
C GLU A 54 -0.26 8.96 3.66
N LYS A 55 -1.18 9.73 4.27
CA LYS A 55 -2.27 9.16 5.08
C LYS A 55 -3.19 8.27 4.24
N ARG A 56 -3.55 8.69 3.04
CA ARG A 56 -4.37 7.87 2.12
C ARG A 56 -3.66 6.58 1.73
N LEU A 57 -2.36 6.66 1.46
CA LEU A 57 -1.55 5.48 1.14
C LEU A 57 -1.45 4.52 2.33
N ALA A 58 -1.26 5.03 3.55
CA ALA A 58 -1.26 4.23 4.77
C ALA A 58 -2.61 3.50 4.98
N THR A 59 -3.74 4.19 4.78
CA THR A 59 -5.08 3.58 4.84
C THR A 59 -5.26 2.49 3.78
N ALA A 60 -4.80 2.72 2.54
CA ALA A 60 -4.86 1.72 1.48
C ALA A 60 -4.01 0.49 1.83
N GLN A 61 -2.80 0.70 2.37
CA GLN A 61 -1.92 -0.38 2.81
C GLN A 61 -2.56 -1.20 3.93
N GLN A 62 -3.15 -0.56 4.95
CA GLN A 62 -3.87 -1.25 6.03
C GLN A 62 -5.03 -2.09 5.50
N ARG A 63 -5.83 -1.57 4.56
CA ARG A 63 -6.92 -2.32 3.92
C ARG A 63 -6.40 -3.55 3.17
N LEU A 64 -5.31 -3.41 2.42
CA LEU A 64 -4.70 -4.52 1.69
C LEU A 64 -4.11 -5.58 2.65
N LEU A 65 -3.49 -5.15 3.74
CA LEU A 65 -3.01 -6.03 4.81
C LEU A 65 -4.16 -6.79 5.47
N GLY A 66 -5.24 -6.11 5.84
CA GLY A 66 -6.43 -6.75 6.41
C GLY A 66 -7.03 -7.79 5.46
N ARG A 67 -7.11 -7.49 4.15
CA ARG A 67 -7.55 -8.45 3.14
C ARG A 67 -6.61 -9.66 3.05
N MET A 68 -5.30 -9.43 3.05
CA MET A 68 -4.29 -10.51 3.03
C MET A 68 -4.45 -11.44 4.24
N VAL A 69 -4.59 -10.89 5.44
CA VAL A 69 -4.83 -11.65 6.68
C VAL A 69 -6.12 -12.45 6.59
N ALA A 70 -7.23 -11.84 6.16
CA ALA A 70 -8.52 -12.52 6.02
C ALA A 70 -8.49 -13.67 5.00
N THR A 71 -7.69 -13.55 3.94
CA THR A 71 -7.55 -14.59 2.90
C THR A 71 -6.74 -15.79 3.40
N HIS A 72 -5.90 -15.61 4.42
CA HIS A 72 -5.10 -16.69 5.03
C HIS A 72 -5.89 -17.58 6.00
N ASN A 73 -7.13 -17.25 6.35
CA ASN A 73 -7.96 -18.03 7.26
C ASN A 73 -8.65 -19.25 6.60
N VAL A 74 -8.35 -19.57 5.34
CA VAL A 74 -9.02 -20.63 4.56
C VAL A 74 -8.29 -21.99 4.62
N SER A 75 -7.09 -22.05 5.20
CA SER A 75 -6.36 -23.29 5.56
C SER A 75 -5.14 -22.91 6.41
N PRO A 76 -4.63 -23.78 7.31
CA PRO A 76 -3.48 -23.44 8.14
C PRO A 76 -2.32 -23.03 7.23
N PRO A 77 -1.84 -21.78 7.34
CA PRO A 77 -0.83 -21.28 6.42
C PRO A 77 0.46 -22.07 6.65
N ARG A 78 1.03 -22.61 5.57
CA ARG A 78 2.34 -23.28 5.59
C ARG A 78 3.50 -22.35 6.04
N PHE A 79 3.25 -21.04 6.15
CA PHE A 79 4.24 -19.99 6.43
C PHE A 79 3.66 -18.94 7.38
N ASP A 80 4.48 -18.39 8.29
CA ASP A 80 4.09 -17.26 9.16
C ASP A 80 3.79 -16.02 8.29
N PRO A 81 2.57 -15.45 8.34
CA PRO A 81 2.22 -14.24 7.58
C PRO A 81 3.16 -13.07 7.83
N ALA A 82 3.71 -12.95 9.04
CA ALA A 82 4.67 -11.90 9.36
C ALA A 82 6.02 -12.11 8.63
N GLU A 83 6.48 -13.35 8.49
CA GLU A 83 7.70 -13.65 7.74
C GLU A 83 7.53 -13.39 6.24
N VAL A 84 6.37 -13.76 5.68
CA VAL A 84 6.05 -13.50 4.26
C VAL A 84 6.01 -11.99 4.01
N LEU A 85 5.37 -11.23 4.88
CA LEU A 85 5.28 -9.77 4.77
C LEU A 85 6.64 -9.09 4.94
N ALA A 86 7.42 -9.50 5.96
CA ALA A 86 8.77 -9.00 6.20
C ALA A 86 9.66 -9.19 4.98
N ARG A 87 9.61 -10.37 4.35
CA ARG A 87 10.38 -10.67 3.15
C ARG A 87 9.95 -9.84 1.93
N ARG A 88 8.64 -9.66 1.73
CA ARG A 88 8.11 -8.90 0.58
C ARG A 88 8.37 -7.41 0.68
N LEU A 89 8.17 -6.84 1.87
CA LEU A 89 8.35 -5.41 2.11
C LEU A 89 9.78 -5.03 2.52
N ARG A 90 10.67 -6.02 2.69
CA ARG A 90 12.05 -5.84 3.18
C ARG A 90 12.11 -5.06 4.51
N ILE A 91 11.21 -5.41 5.43
CA ILE A 91 11.11 -4.83 6.78
C ILE A 91 11.45 -5.88 7.85
N SER A 92 11.61 -5.45 9.10
CA SER A 92 11.84 -6.39 10.21
C SER A 92 10.59 -7.26 10.48
N PRO A 93 10.76 -8.50 10.96
CA PRO A 93 9.62 -9.32 11.39
C PRO A 93 8.75 -8.66 12.47
N ALA A 94 9.36 -7.87 13.36
CA ALA A 94 8.64 -7.13 14.40
C ALA A 94 7.72 -6.04 13.82
N GLU A 95 8.21 -5.27 12.84
CA GLU A 95 7.40 -4.27 12.13
C GLU A 95 6.29 -4.93 11.31
N ALA A 96 6.58 -6.07 10.68
CA ALA A 96 5.57 -6.85 9.97
C ALA A 96 4.45 -7.33 10.91
N ARG A 97 4.79 -7.88 12.09
CA ARG A 97 3.81 -8.28 13.11
C ARG A 97 2.97 -7.11 13.61
N ARG A 98 3.60 -5.97 13.87
CA ARG A 98 2.91 -4.74 14.28
C ARG A 98 1.88 -4.30 13.24
N ARG A 99 2.28 -4.21 11.96
CA ARG A 99 1.37 -3.83 10.86
C ARG A 99 0.22 -4.80 10.66
N ILE A 100 0.45 -6.10 10.88
CA ILE A 100 -0.59 -7.13 10.83
C ILE A 100 -1.58 -6.96 12.00
N ALA A 101 -1.07 -6.73 13.22
CA ALA A 101 -1.91 -6.50 14.39
C ALA A 101 -2.78 -5.25 14.24
N GLU A 102 -2.19 -4.12 13.84
CA GLU A 102 -2.90 -2.86 13.59
C GLU A 102 -3.98 -2.99 12.51
N ALA A 103 -3.80 -3.89 11.52
CA ALA A 103 -4.79 -4.14 10.47
C ALA A 103 -5.90 -5.14 10.88
N GLY A 104 -5.69 -5.93 11.93
CA GLY A 104 -6.65 -6.88 12.48
C GLY A 104 -7.56 -6.28 13.55
N GLU A 105 -7.17 -5.14 14.13
CA GLU A 105 -7.96 -4.39 15.09
C GLU A 105 -8.92 -3.46 14.32
N PRO A 106 -10.25 -3.64 14.40
CA PRO A 106 -11.17 -2.68 13.81
C PRO A 106 -11.00 -1.32 14.49
N PRO A 107 -11.15 -0.18 13.77
CA PRO A 107 -11.11 1.13 14.41
C PRO A 107 -12.22 1.19 15.46
N GLY A 108 -11.84 1.39 16.73
CA GLY A 108 -12.76 1.70 17.83
C GLY A 108 -13.37 3.09 17.69
#